data_AF-A0A961HEQ5-F1
#
_entry.id   AF-A0A961HEQ5-F1
#
_cell.length_a   1.000
_cell.length_b   1.000
_cell.length_c   1.000
_cell.angle_alpha   90.00
_cell.angle_beta   90.00
_cell.angle_gamma   90.00
#
_symmetry.space_group_name_H-M   'P 1'
#
loop_
_entity.id
_entity.type
_entity.pdbx_description
1 polymer ?
#
loop_
_entity_poly.entity_id
_entity_poly.type
_entity_poly.pdbx_seq_one_letter_code
_entity_poly.pdbx_strand_id
1 'polypeptide(L)' 'MAEGVNNMDDRLFHQDLHGFAVELRQLAYTMPAGHEDRLIHLSDRMVARSRQNRTVEQRGA' A
#
# COMPACT_ATOMS: atom_id res chain seq x y z
N MET A 1 -19.33 -17.29 -16.57
CA MET A 1 -18.73 -17.77 -15.30
C MET A 1 -17.25 -17.41 -15.31
N ALA A 2 -16.87 -16.26 -14.75
CA ALA A 2 -15.47 -15.84 -14.62
C ALA A 2 -15.35 -14.84 -13.46
N GLU A 3 -15.57 -15.29 -12.22
CA GLU A 3 -15.52 -14.44 -11.01
C GLU A 3 -14.60 -15.00 -9.91
N GLY A 4 -13.54 -15.73 -10.29
CA GLY A 4 -12.68 -16.43 -9.32
C GLY A 4 -11.28 -15.87 -9.10
N VAL A 5 -10.76 -14.99 -9.97
CA VAL A 5 -9.30 -14.74 -10.06
C VAL A 5 -8.87 -13.38 -9.51
N ASN A 6 -9.78 -12.41 -9.35
CA ASN A 6 -9.40 -11.04 -8.97
C ASN A 6 -9.17 -10.82 -7.45
N ASN A 7 -9.76 -11.61 -6.55
CA ASN A 7 -9.74 -11.27 -5.10
C ASN A 7 -8.44 -11.74 -4.38
N MET A 8 -7.85 -12.86 -4.80
CA MET A 8 -6.56 -13.30 -4.23
C MET A 8 -5.42 -12.37 -4.64
N ASP A 9 -5.42 -11.90 -5.89
CA ASP A 9 -4.43 -10.96 -6.42
C ASP A 9 -4.53 -9.60 -5.73
N ASP A 10 -5.75 -9.07 -5.53
CA ASP A 10 -5.97 -7.82 -4.79
C ASP A 10 -5.44 -7.90 -3.35
N ARG A 11 -5.67 -9.01 -2.63
CA ARG A 11 -5.17 -9.17 -1.26
C ARG A 11 -3.65 -9.25 -1.18
N LEU A 12 -3.03 -10.01 -2.08
CA LEU A 12 -1.57 -10.10 -2.20
C LEU A 12 -0.98 -8.73 -2.55
N PHE A 13 -1.56 -8.05 -3.55
CA PHE A 13 -1.17 -6.71 -3.97
C PHE A 13 -1.26 -5.70 -2.81
N HIS A 14 -2.29 -5.74 -1.98
CA HIS A 14 -2.41 -4.85 -0.82
C HIS A 14 -1.40 -5.14 0.28
N GLN A 15 -1.10 -6.41 0.51
CA GLN A 15 -0.12 -6.83 1.51
C GLN A 15 1.30 -6.42 1.07
N ASP A 16 1.62 -6.64 -0.20
CA ASP A 16 2.88 -6.21 -0.81
C ASP A 16 3.00 -4.68 -0.83
N LEU A 17 1.93 -3.96 -1.18
CA LEU A 17 1.92 -2.49 -1.19
C LEU A 17 2.14 -1.91 0.21
N HIS A 18 1.60 -2.56 1.24
CA HIS A 18 1.86 -2.18 2.64
C HIS A 18 3.30 -2.50 3.07
N GLY A 19 3.83 -3.67 2.69
CA GLY A 19 5.22 -4.04 2.93
C GLY A 19 6.20 -3.04 2.30
N PHE A 20 6.00 -2.74 1.01
CA PHE A 20 6.77 -1.74 0.29
C PHE A 20 6.71 -0.37 0.95
N ALA A 21 5.55 0.07 1.44
CA ALA A 21 5.44 1.36 2.12
C ALA A 21 6.30 1.42 3.39
N VAL A 22 6.35 0.32 4.16
CA VAL A 22 7.17 0.24 5.37
C VAL A 22 8.65 0.29 5.02
N GLU A 23 9.09 -0.46 4.00
CA GLU A 23 10.48 -0.43 3.53
C GLU A 23 10.88 0.94 2.99
N LEU A 24 9.98 1.59 2.24
CA LEU A 24 10.22 2.92 1.68
C LEU A 24 10.41 3.98 2.79
N ARG A 25 9.64 3.84 3.88
CA ARG A 25 9.78 4.70 5.06
C ARG A 25 11.08 4.43 5.82
N GLN A 26 11.49 3.17 5.96
CA GLN A 26 12.78 2.84 6.56
C GLN A 26 13.95 3.39 5.73
N LEU A 27 13.88 3.28 4.40
CA LEU A 27 14.85 3.86 3.48
C LEU A 27 14.91 5.38 3.61
N ALA A 28 13.75 6.03 3.77
CA ALA A 28 13.68 7.48 3.99
C ALA A 28 14.55 7.91 5.18
N TYR A 29 14.50 7.20 6.30
CA TYR A 29 15.30 7.51 7.50
C TYR A 29 16.80 7.27 7.35
N THR A 30 17.23 6.62 6.27
CA THR A 30 18.66 6.40 5.97
C THR A 30 19.23 7.42 4.97
N MET A 31 18.37 8.26 4.39
CA MET A 31 18.77 9.21 3.35
C MET A 31 19.23 10.54 3.95
N PRO A 32 20.30 11.17 3.41
CA PRO A 32 20.69 12.51 3.81
C PRO A 32 19.60 13.53 3.48
N ALA A 33 19.52 14.58 4.30
CA ALA A 33 18.43 15.55 4.36
C ALA A 33 17.92 16.02 2.97
N GLY A 34 16.60 15.93 2.78
CA GLY A 34 15.88 16.45 1.60
C GLY A 34 15.13 15.40 0.77
N HIS A 35 15.47 14.11 0.88
CA HIS A 35 14.79 13.01 0.17
C HIS A 35 13.81 12.23 1.05
N GLU A 36 13.94 12.39 2.37
CA GLU A 36 13.16 11.70 3.39
C GLU A 36 11.66 12.04 3.24
N ASP A 37 11.36 13.32 3.05
CA ASP A 37 9.98 13.82 2.99
C ASP A 37 9.20 13.24 1.79
N ARG A 38 9.83 13.10 0.63
CA ARG A 38 9.18 12.51 -0.56
C ARG A 38 8.92 11.01 -0.37
N LEU A 39 9.84 10.29 0.25
CA LEU A 39 9.68 8.86 0.52
C LEU A 39 8.64 8.62 1.61
N ILE A 40 8.60 9.46 2.65
CA ILE A 40 7.57 9.40 3.69
C ILE A 40 6.19 9.65 3.08
N HIS A 41 6.01 10.72 2.29
CA HIS A 41 4.75 11.03 1.60
C HIS A 41 4.32 9.92 0.63
N LEU A 42 5.28 9.31 -0.10
CA LEU A 42 4.97 8.19 -0.98
C LEU A 42 4.52 6.96 -0.18
N SER A 43 5.18 6.65 0.95
CA SER A 43 4.78 5.56 1.83
C SER A 43 3.35 5.74 2.37
N ASP A 44 2.99 6.96 2.78
CA ASP A 44 1.66 7.23 3.33
C ASP A 44 0.56 7.04 2.29
N ARG A 45 0.80 7.42 1.04
CA ARG A 45 -0.16 7.16 -0.05
C ARG A 45 -0.33 5.67 -0.33
N MET A 46 0.75 4.89 -0.27
CA MET A 46 0.69 3.44 -0.47
C MET A 46 -0.10 2.75 0.65
N VAL A 47 0.12 3.15 1.91
CA VAL A 47 -0.67 2.67 3.07
C VAL A 47 -2.13 3.08 2.95
N ALA A 48 -2.42 4.34 2.60
CA ALA A 48 -3.78 4.83 2.45
C ALA A 48 -4.54 4.06 1.35
N ARG A 49 -3.88 3.81 0.20
CA ARG A 49 -4.46 3.05 -0.90
C ARG A 49 -4.73 1.59 -0.53
N SER A 50 -3.80 0.96 0.20
CA SER A 50 -3.98 -0.40 0.74
C SER A 50 -5.19 -0.51 1.68
N ARG A 51 -5.49 0.55 2.45
CA ARG A 51 -6.63 0.60 3.37
C ARG A 51 -7.95 0.95 2.70
N GLN A 52 -7.94 1.79 1.66
CA GLN A 52 -9.16 2.24 0.97
C GLN A 52 -9.88 1.09 0.24
N ASN A 53 -9.16 0.17 -0.42
CA ASN A 53 -9.80 -0.93 -1.13
C ASN A 53 -10.44 -1.96 -0.17
N ARG A 54 -9.88 -2.13 1.03
CA ARG A 54 -10.45 -2.97 2.10
C ARG A 54 -11.78 -2.41 2.64
N THR A 55 -12.07 -1.13 2.42
CA THR A 55 -13.31 -0.47 2.86
C THR A 55 -14.40 -0.54 1.78
N VAL A 56 -14.01 -0.59 0.50
CA VAL A 56 -14.96 -0.78 -0.62
C VAL A 56 -15.53 -2.20 -0.61
N GLU A 57 -14.72 -3.22 -0.31
CA GLU A 57 -15.20 -4.60 -0.17
C GLU A 57 -16.11 -4.85 1.06
N GLN A 58 -16.12 -3.98 2.07
CA GLN A 58 -16.96 -4.14 3.28
C GLN A 58 -18.33 -3.45 3.19
N ARG A 59 -18.62 -2.70 2.12
CA ARG A 59 -19.88 -1.96 1.95
C ARG A 59 -20.82 -2.56 0.89
N GLY A 60 -20.47 -3.71 0.33
CA GLY A 60 -21.32 -4.48 -0.58
C GLY A 60 -21.59 -5.88 -0.02
N ALA A 61 -22.44 -5.98 1.01
CA ALA A 61 -23.05 -7.21 1.48
C ALA A 61 -24.50 -6.93 1.89
#